data_AF-A0A094HU19-F1
#
_entry.id   AF-A0A094HU19-F1
#
_cell.length_a   1.000
_cell.length_b   1.000
_cell.length_c   1.000
_cell.angle_alpha   90.00
_cell.angle_beta   90.00
_cell.angle_gamma   90.00
#
_symmetry.space_group_name_H-M   'P 1'
#
loop_
_entity.id
_entity.type
_entity.pdbx_description
1 polymer ?
#
loop_
_entity_poly.entity_id
_entity_poly.type
_entity_poly.pdbx_seq_one_letter_code
_entity_poly.pdbx_strand_id
1 'polypeptide(L)'
;VPHGLAVRFQLPPRDGRRVHTDLVTHSTPTFPTRTGEEFLELLTAIGASSSSTESPNPVEKFLSSHPAAHYHVTNPPPETGSYATDTFYGVNAFHLVAEDGKSTAIRYRIIPSSSPTTLSAEELKAKPDNFLRTELESRIGAGPLVFSLVAQIAASGDPTDDATSLWPEDRDIVELGKIELDTLLDEEEGGKEQKRVIFDPIPRIEGVEASDDPLLEMRAAVYLISGRERREA
;
A
#
# COMPACT_ATOMS: atom_id res chain seq x y z
N VAL A 1 8.28 7.92 -6.56
CA VAL A 1 8.21 7.09 -5.32
C VAL A 1 6.77 6.62 -5.17
N PRO A 2 6.48 5.39 -4.72
CA PRO A 2 5.11 4.94 -4.54
C PRO A 2 4.34 5.77 -3.51
N HIS A 3 3.05 6.00 -3.77
CA HIS A 3 2.10 6.60 -2.83
C HIS A 3 1.33 5.50 -2.11
N GLY A 4 0.95 5.74 -0.85
CA GLY A 4 0.16 4.82 -0.05
C GLY A 4 -1.32 5.19 -0.02
N LEU A 5 -2.20 4.19 -0.04
CA LEU A 5 -3.61 4.33 0.33
C LEU A 5 -3.92 3.30 1.40
N ALA A 6 -4.30 3.77 2.59
CA ALA A 6 -4.76 2.93 3.68
C ALA A 6 -6.26 3.15 3.91
N VAL A 7 -7.04 2.06 3.92
CA VAL A 7 -8.49 2.07 4.09
C VAL A 7 -8.84 1.28 5.33
N ARG A 8 -9.61 1.87 6.25
CA ARG A 8 -10.15 1.20 7.42
C ARG A 8 -11.64 0.94 7.26
N PHE A 9 -12.03 -0.33 7.32
CA PHE A 9 -13.43 -0.72 7.40
C PHE A 9 -13.83 -0.84 8.87
N GLN A 10 -14.68 0.08 9.33
CA GLN A 10 -15.30 -0.02 10.65
C GLN A 10 -16.43 -1.04 10.58
N LEU A 11 -16.32 -2.13 11.33
CA LEU A 11 -17.29 -3.22 11.35
C LEU A 11 -18.24 -3.09 12.54
N PRO A 12 -19.43 -3.73 12.49
CA PRO A 12 -20.31 -3.82 13.64
C PRO A 12 -19.56 -4.32 14.88
N PRO A 13 -19.79 -3.72 16.07
CA PRO A 13 -19.14 -4.15 17.29
C PRO A 13 -19.43 -5.62 17.60
N ARG A 14 -18.41 -6.37 18.02
CA ARG A 14 -18.54 -7.75 18.53
C ARG A 14 -18.25 -7.73 20.03
N ASP A 15 -19.19 -8.22 20.84
CA ASP A 15 -19.10 -8.23 22.30
C ASP A 15 -18.78 -6.86 22.93
N GLY A 16 -19.37 -5.80 22.36
CA GLY A 16 -19.18 -4.41 22.81
C GLY A 16 -17.81 -3.81 22.47
N ARG A 17 -16.96 -4.52 21.72
CA ARG A 17 -15.65 -4.05 21.27
C ARG A 17 -15.72 -3.53 19.84
N ARG A 18 -14.99 -2.44 19.57
CA ARG A 18 -14.80 -1.95 18.19
C ARG A 18 -14.03 -3.00 17.40
N VAL A 19 -14.54 -3.34 16.23
CA VAL A 19 -13.91 -4.26 15.28
C VAL A 19 -13.66 -3.48 13.99
N HIS A 20 -12.48 -3.64 13.42
CA HIS A 20 -12.15 -3.09 12.13
C HIS A 20 -11.19 -4.03 11.40
N THR A 21 -11.09 -3.85 10.09
CA THR A 21 -10.03 -4.42 9.26
C THR A 21 -9.47 -3.32 8.38
N ASP A 22 -8.18 -3.39 8.07
CA ASP A 22 -7.50 -2.38 7.26
C ASP A 22 -6.92 -3.00 6.00
N LEU A 23 -6.97 -2.24 4.90
CA LEU A 23 -6.19 -2.50 3.71
C LEU A 23 -5.09 -1.46 3.62
N VAL A 24 -3.84 -1.89 3.58
CA VAL A 24 -2.68 -1.01 3.44
C VAL A 24 -2.01 -1.28 2.10
N THR A 25 -2.25 -0.37 1.15
CA THR A 25 -1.94 -0.54 -0.27
C THR A 25 -0.98 0.52 -0.79
N HIS A 26 -0.35 0.26 -1.93
CA HIS A 26 0.62 1.14 -2.57
C HIS A 26 0.29 1.36 -4.06
N SER A 27 0.66 2.50 -4.63
CA SER A 27 0.48 2.79 -6.07
C SER A 27 1.45 2.01 -6.99
N THR A 28 2.05 0.94 -6.49
CA THR A 28 2.88 0.00 -7.25
C THR A 28 2.53 -1.43 -6.86
N PRO A 29 2.54 -2.39 -7.79
CA PRO A 29 2.31 -3.80 -7.49
C PRO A 29 3.54 -4.50 -6.91
N THR A 30 4.68 -3.82 -6.78
CA THR A 30 5.97 -4.41 -6.40
C THR A 30 6.42 -3.96 -5.01
N PHE A 31 7.18 -4.81 -4.33
CA PHE A 31 7.93 -4.47 -3.13
C PHE A 31 9.42 -4.76 -3.33
N PRO A 32 10.35 -3.99 -2.73
CA PRO A 32 11.77 -4.15 -3.01
C PRO A 32 12.41 -5.37 -2.35
N THR A 33 11.83 -5.95 -1.30
CA THR A 33 12.46 -7.01 -0.50
C THR A 33 11.45 -8.07 -0.07
N ARG A 34 11.90 -9.30 0.17
CA ARG A 34 11.01 -10.38 0.60
C ARG A 34 10.80 -10.38 2.11
N THR A 35 11.82 -10.03 2.88
CA THR A 35 11.78 -10.08 4.34
C THR A 35 11.99 -8.71 4.99
N GLY A 36 11.70 -8.64 6.29
CA GLY A 36 11.93 -7.42 7.08
C GLY A 36 13.41 -7.12 7.29
N GLU A 37 14.25 -8.15 7.41
CA GLU A 37 15.70 -8.02 7.52
C GLU A 37 16.31 -7.41 6.26
N GLU A 38 15.92 -7.90 5.09
CA GLU A 38 16.33 -7.32 3.80
C GLU A 38 15.84 -5.88 3.66
N PHE A 39 14.61 -5.58 4.13
CA PHE A 39 14.08 -4.21 4.09
C PHE A 39 14.89 -3.28 4.99
N LEU A 40 15.29 -3.73 6.18
CA LEU A 40 16.18 -2.99 7.07
C LEU A 40 17.56 -2.77 6.42
N GLU A 41 18.12 -3.78 5.77
CA GLU A 41 19.38 -3.68 5.03
C GLU A 41 19.28 -2.61 3.93
N LEU A 42 18.21 -2.63 3.14
CA LEU A 42 17.94 -1.61 2.12
C LEU A 42 17.87 -0.20 2.71
N LEU A 43 17.08 0.00 3.78
CA LEU A 43 16.97 1.31 4.43
C LEU A 43 18.30 1.79 5.00
N THR A 44 19.09 0.88 5.58
CA THR A 44 20.44 1.16 6.09
C THR A 44 21.38 1.57 4.95
N ALA A 45 21.31 0.87 3.81
CA ALA A 45 22.09 1.19 2.63
C ALA A 45 21.71 2.56 2.02
N ILE A 46 20.42 2.90 1.97
CA ILE A 46 19.94 4.22 1.56
C ILE A 46 20.49 5.31 2.47
N GLY A 47 20.38 5.13 3.79
CA GLY A 47 20.90 6.06 4.78
C GLY A 47 22.40 6.28 4.65
N ALA A 48 23.19 5.19 4.54
CA ALA A 48 24.63 5.25 4.35
C ALA A 48 25.05 5.91 3.03
N SER A 49 24.26 5.73 1.96
CA SER A 49 24.56 6.30 0.64
C SER A 49 24.40 7.82 0.60
N SER A 50 23.55 8.41 1.44
CA SER A 50 23.32 9.86 1.49
C SER A 50 24.58 10.71 1.74
N SER A 51 25.61 10.12 2.34
CA SER A 51 26.90 10.77 2.66
C SER A 51 28.11 10.06 2.07
N SER A 52 27.90 8.99 1.29
CA SER A 52 28.98 8.20 0.71
C SER A 52 29.57 8.86 -0.54
N THR A 53 30.88 8.70 -0.72
CA THR A 53 31.61 9.09 -1.95
C THR A 53 32.11 7.88 -2.73
N GLU A 54 31.78 6.66 -2.29
CA GLU A 54 32.16 5.41 -2.94
C GLU A 54 31.38 5.19 -4.26
N SER A 55 31.97 4.43 -5.19
CA SER A 55 31.28 3.90 -6.37
C SER A 55 31.70 2.44 -6.61
N PRO A 56 30.77 1.46 -6.59
CA PRO A 56 29.36 1.64 -6.25
C PRO A 56 29.18 2.04 -4.76
N ASN A 57 28.26 2.96 -4.49
CA ASN A 57 27.87 3.33 -3.13
C ASN A 57 27.06 2.18 -2.46
N PRO A 58 26.75 2.26 -1.15
CA PRO A 58 26.06 1.17 -0.46
C PRO A 58 24.72 0.73 -1.08
N VAL A 59 23.88 1.66 -1.56
CA VAL A 59 22.61 1.30 -2.20
C VAL A 59 22.85 0.64 -3.57
N GLU A 60 23.82 1.10 -4.35
CA GLU A 60 24.19 0.46 -5.62
C GLU A 60 24.70 -0.97 -5.39
N LYS A 61 25.49 -1.20 -4.33
CA LYS A 61 25.92 -2.54 -3.91
C LYS A 61 24.73 -3.42 -3.55
N PHE A 62 23.79 -2.92 -2.73
CA PHE A 62 22.58 -3.66 -2.37
C PHE A 62 21.75 -4.04 -3.59
N LEU A 63 21.48 -3.09 -4.50
CA LEU A 63 20.70 -3.34 -5.72
C LEU A 63 21.37 -4.36 -6.65
N SER A 64 22.71 -4.41 -6.67
CA SER A 64 23.45 -5.38 -7.49
C SER A 64 23.25 -6.84 -7.07
N SER A 65 22.93 -7.09 -5.79
CA SER A 65 22.70 -8.43 -5.25
C SER A 65 21.22 -8.75 -5.00
N HIS A 66 20.31 -7.78 -5.17
CA HIS A 66 18.87 -7.93 -4.91
C HIS A 66 18.05 -7.59 -6.16
N PRO A 67 17.80 -8.56 -7.06
CA PRO A 67 17.08 -8.32 -8.31
C PRO A 67 15.68 -7.74 -8.14
N ALA A 68 14.95 -8.15 -7.09
CA ALA A 68 13.65 -7.60 -6.75
C ALA A 68 13.73 -6.09 -6.41
N ALA A 69 14.69 -5.71 -5.58
CA ALA A 69 14.92 -4.32 -5.20
C ALA A 69 15.32 -3.49 -6.42
N HIS A 70 16.22 -4.02 -7.25
CA HIS A 70 16.61 -3.40 -8.51
C HIS A 70 15.39 -3.18 -9.41
N TYR A 71 14.57 -4.21 -9.64
CA TYR A 71 13.36 -4.11 -10.45
C TYR A 71 12.39 -3.07 -9.90
N HIS A 72 12.16 -3.03 -8.58
CA HIS A 72 11.29 -2.05 -7.93
C HIS A 72 11.76 -0.61 -8.17
N VAL A 73 13.07 -0.35 -8.03
CA VAL A 73 13.65 0.99 -8.21
C VAL A 73 13.68 1.42 -9.67
N THR A 74 13.93 0.50 -10.61
CA THR A 74 13.99 0.82 -12.06
C THR A 74 12.63 0.86 -12.74
N ASN A 75 11.56 0.42 -12.06
CA ASN A 75 10.19 0.47 -12.57
C ASN A 75 9.27 1.23 -11.58
N PRO A 76 9.54 2.52 -11.33
CA PRO A 76 8.67 3.31 -10.47
C PRO A 76 7.29 3.48 -11.10
N PRO A 77 6.23 3.69 -10.29
CA PRO A 77 4.95 4.10 -10.83
C PRO A 77 5.08 5.46 -11.54
N PRO A 78 4.21 5.77 -12.51
CA PRO A 78 4.16 7.08 -13.16
C PRO A 78 4.00 8.22 -12.15
N GLU A 79 4.50 9.40 -12.49
CA GLU A 79 4.28 10.60 -11.67
C GLU A 79 2.79 10.94 -11.66
N THR A 80 2.13 10.80 -10.53
CA THR A 80 0.68 10.99 -10.42
C THR A 80 0.32 12.47 -10.48
N GLY A 81 -0.75 12.78 -11.21
CA GLY A 81 -1.41 14.08 -11.17
C GLY A 81 -2.55 14.14 -10.15
N SER A 82 -2.98 13.00 -9.61
CA SER A 82 -4.07 12.90 -8.64
C SER A 82 -4.09 11.54 -7.94
N TYR A 83 -4.09 11.55 -6.60
CA TYR A 83 -4.29 10.34 -5.79
C TYR A 83 -5.61 9.62 -6.11
N ALA A 84 -6.61 10.34 -6.61
CA ALA A 84 -7.92 9.78 -6.94
C ALA A 84 -7.95 8.99 -8.25
N THR A 85 -6.85 9.00 -9.00
CA THR A 85 -6.74 8.41 -10.34
C THR A 85 -5.70 7.29 -10.41
N ASP A 86 -5.02 6.99 -9.31
CA ASP A 86 -4.05 5.90 -9.20
C ASP A 86 -4.74 4.58 -8.86
N THR A 87 -4.21 3.48 -9.39
CA THR A 87 -4.52 2.13 -8.91
C THR A 87 -3.62 1.81 -7.72
N PHE A 88 -4.20 1.28 -6.66
CA PHE A 88 -3.45 0.83 -5.50
C PHE A 88 -3.50 -0.69 -5.34
N TYR A 89 -2.38 -1.27 -4.93
CA TYR A 89 -2.17 -2.72 -4.84
C TYR A 89 -1.89 -3.09 -3.39
N GLY A 90 -2.53 -4.16 -2.90
CA GLY A 90 -2.28 -4.71 -1.57
C GLY A 90 -0.89 -5.29 -1.39
N VAL A 91 -0.24 -5.67 -2.51
CA VAL A 91 1.11 -6.25 -2.61
C VAL A 91 1.21 -7.64 -1.95
N ASN A 92 0.91 -7.76 -0.66
CA ASN A 92 0.84 -9.06 0.03
C ASN A 92 -0.38 -9.87 -0.43
N ALA A 93 -0.26 -11.18 -0.38
CA ALA A 93 -1.39 -12.09 -0.58
C ALA A 93 -2.18 -12.30 0.71
N PHE A 94 -3.46 -12.64 0.57
CA PHE A 94 -4.37 -12.98 1.66
C PHE A 94 -5.22 -14.19 1.26
N HIS A 95 -5.89 -14.82 2.22
CA HIS A 95 -6.82 -15.91 1.96
C HIS A 95 -8.24 -15.49 2.30
N LEU A 96 -9.15 -15.62 1.34
CA LEU A 96 -10.60 -15.55 1.60
C LEU A 96 -11.10 -16.96 1.91
N VAL A 97 -11.72 -17.14 3.07
CA VAL A 97 -12.21 -18.44 3.56
C VAL A 97 -13.73 -18.44 3.55
N ALA A 98 -14.31 -19.34 2.77
CA ALA A 98 -15.77 -19.52 2.69
C ALA A 98 -16.31 -20.31 3.89
N GLU A 99 -17.64 -20.30 4.07
CA GLU A 99 -18.32 -21.02 5.17
C GLU A 99 -18.08 -22.54 5.16
N ASP A 100 -17.82 -23.12 3.98
CA ASP A 100 -17.47 -24.54 3.82
C ASP A 100 -16.00 -24.85 4.09
N GLY A 101 -15.21 -23.84 4.48
CA GLY A 101 -13.78 -23.92 4.75
C GLY A 101 -12.90 -23.81 3.51
N LYS A 102 -13.46 -23.59 2.31
CA LYS A 102 -12.66 -23.41 1.09
C LYS A 102 -11.88 -22.09 1.18
N SER A 103 -10.56 -22.20 1.12
CA SER A 103 -9.63 -21.06 1.08
C SER A 103 -9.26 -20.69 -0.36
N THR A 104 -9.30 -19.40 -0.68
CA THR A 104 -8.89 -18.84 -1.97
C THR A 104 -7.85 -17.75 -1.74
N ALA A 105 -6.64 -17.93 -2.26
CA ALA A 105 -5.59 -16.92 -2.19
C ALA A 105 -5.86 -15.77 -3.17
N ILE A 106 -5.68 -14.54 -2.70
CA ILE A 106 -5.95 -13.31 -3.46
C ILE A 106 -4.90 -12.24 -3.22
N ARG A 107 -4.82 -11.26 -4.14
CA ARG A 107 -4.24 -9.94 -3.90
C ARG A 107 -5.29 -8.87 -4.15
N TYR A 108 -5.44 -7.95 -3.19
CA TYR A 108 -6.35 -6.83 -3.34
C TYR A 108 -5.80 -5.79 -4.34
N ARG A 109 -6.70 -5.20 -5.12
CA ARG A 109 -6.44 -3.95 -5.85
C ARG A 109 -7.59 -2.97 -5.60
N ILE A 110 -7.27 -1.69 -5.56
CA ILE A 110 -8.23 -0.58 -5.48
C ILE A 110 -8.08 0.20 -6.78
N ILE A 111 -9.10 0.10 -7.64
CA ILE A 111 -9.08 0.64 -9.00
C ILE A 111 -9.98 1.87 -9.05
N PRO A 112 -9.48 3.05 -9.47
CA PRO A 112 -10.29 4.25 -9.56
C PRO A 112 -11.30 4.14 -10.70
N SER A 113 -12.49 4.70 -10.54
CA SER A 113 -13.45 4.82 -11.65
C SER A 113 -13.07 5.88 -12.68
N SER A 114 -12.07 6.70 -12.37
CA SER A 114 -11.57 7.76 -13.24
C SER A 114 -10.29 7.34 -13.96
N SER A 115 -10.03 7.94 -15.12
CA SER A 115 -8.82 7.65 -15.88
C SER A 115 -7.57 8.19 -15.17
N PRO A 116 -6.42 7.47 -15.23
CA PRO A 116 -5.17 7.93 -14.66
C PRO A 116 -4.79 9.32 -15.15
N THR A 117 -4.40 10.20 -14.23
CA THR A 117 -3.75 11.47 -14.56
C THR A 117 -2.27 11.31 -14.25
N THR A 118 -1.42 11.40 -15.27
CA THR A 118 0.03 11.30 -15.12
C THR A 118 0.69 12.59 -15.58
N LEU A 119 1.82 12.93 -14.97
CA LEU A 119 2.59 14.13 -15.26
C LEU A 119 3.93 13.73 -15.90
N SER A 120 4.39 14.55 -16.84
CA SER A 120 5.79 14.58 -17.24
C SER A 120 6.66 15.18 -16.13
N ALA A 121 7.97 14.93 -16.19
CA ALA A 121 8.92 15.54 -15.24
C ALA A 121 8.89 17.09 -15.28
N GLU A 122 8.63 17.68 -16.45
CA GLU A 122 8.52 19.13 -16.60
C GLU A 122 7.26 19.68 -15.95
N GLU A 123 6.11 19.01 -16.15
CA GLU A 123 4.85 19.38 -15.50
C GLU A 123 4.94 19.25 -13.99
N LEU A 124 5.53 18.15 -13.49
CA LEU A 124 5.72 17.93 -12.06
C LEU A 124 6.58 19.03 -11.43
N LYS A 125 7.68 19.42 -12.09
CA LYS A 125 8.56 20.50 -11.61
C LYS A 125 7.87 21.86 -11.53
N ALA A 126 6.82 22.07 -12.32
CA ALA A 126 6.03 23.29 -12.31
C ALA A 126 4.90 23.29 -11.24
N LYS A 127 4.65 22.16 -10.58
CA LYS A 127 3.65 22.07 -9.50
C LYS A 127 4.20 22.58 -8.16
N PRO A 128 3.38 23.19 -7.31
CA PRO A 128 3.75 23.46 -5.91
C PRO A 128 3.86 22.14 -5.12
N ASP A 129 4.65 22.12 -4.05
CA ASP A 129 4.90 20.90 -3.25
C ASP A 129 3.62 20.21 -2.74
N ASN A 130 2.56 21.00 -2.45
CA ASN A 130 1.30 20.50 -1.93
C ASN A 130 0.21 20.26 -3.01
N PHE A 131 0.56 20.25 -4.31
CA PHE A 131 -0.44 20.23 -5.37
C PHE A 131 -1.41 19.03 -5.31
N LEU A 132 -0.94 17.85 -4.91
CA LEU A 132 -1.78 16.66 -4.79
C LEU A 132 -2.83 16.80 -3.69
N ARG A 133 -2.53 17.55 -2.63
CA ARG A 133 -3.50 17.88 -1.57
C ARG A 133 -4.56 18.85 -2.10
N THR A 134 -4.14 19.93 -2.76
CA THR A 134 -5.05 20.91 -3.36
C THR A 134 -5.94 20.28 -4.44
N GLU A 135 -5.38 19.37 -5.23
CA GLU A 135 -6.11 18.61 -6.24
C GLU A 135 -7.18 17.73 -5.59
N LEU A 136 -6.82 17.00 -4.53
CA LEU A 136 -7.75 16.15 -3.76
C LEU A 136 -8.90 16.95 -3.14
N GLU A 137 -8.60 18.10 -2.54
CA GLU A 137 -9.59 19.04 -1.98
C GLU A 137 -10.56 19.55 -3.05
N SER A 138 -10.03 19.98 -4.20
CA SER A 138 -10.86 20.44 -5.31
C SER A 138 -11.74 19.33 -5.86
N ARG A 139 -11.21 18.11 -5.97
CA ARG A 139 -11.92 16.98 -6.57
C ARG A 139 -13.06 16.51 -5.67
N ILE A 140 -12.80 16.32 -4.37
CA ILE A 140 -13.83 15.86 -3.44
C ILE A 140 -14.95 16.89 -3.27
N GLY A 141 -14.61 18.19 -3.36
CA GLY A 141 -15.60 19.27 -3.37
C GLY A 141 -16.50 19.27 -4.61
N ALA A 142 -16.09 18.63 -5.72
CA ALA A 142 -16.90 18.46 -6.92
C ALA A 142 -17.76 17.18 -6.89
N GLY A 143 -17.46 16.24 -6.01
CA GLY A 143 -18.17 14.99 -5.84
C GLY A 143 -17.31 13.90 -5.22
N PRO A 144 -17.92 12.78 -4.82
CA PRO A 144 -17.20 11.69 -4.16
C PRO A 144 -16.16 11.05 -5.08
N LEU A 145 -15.04 10.63 -4.49
CA LEU A 145 -14.06 9.78 -5.16
C LEU A 145 -14.56 8.34 -5.11
N VAL A 146 -14.52 7.66 -6.25
CA VAL A 146 -15.04 6.30 -6.37
C VAL A 146 -13.95 5.34 -6.84
N PHE A 147 -13.82 4.24 -6.12
CA PHE A 147 -12.94 3.13 -6.46
C PHE A 147 -13.70 1.80 -6.40
N SER A 148 -13.33 0.85 -7.24
CA SER A 148 -13.69 -0.56 -7.09
C SER A 148 -12.60 -1.27 -6.29
N LEU A 149 -13.01 -1.96 -5.22
CA LEU A 149 -12.18 -2.93 -4.53
C LEU A 149 -12.31 -4.27 -5.26
N VAL A 150 -11.21 -4.81 -5.75
CA VAL A 150 -11.18 -6.07 -6.49
C VAL A 150 -10.16 -7.04 -5.89
N ALA A 151 -10.38 -8.32 -6.12
CA ALA A 151 -9.43 -9.40 -5.82
C ALA A 151 -8.90 -9.99 -7.12
N GLN A 152 -7.57 -9.99 -7.27
CA GLN A 152 -6.88 -10.85 -8.21
C GLN A 152 -6.77 -12.24 -7.60
N ILE A 153 -7.27 -13.26 -8.28
CA ILE A 153 -7.31 -14.65 -7.78
C ILE A 153 -6.01 -15.37 -8.14
N ALA A 154 -5.38 -16.01 -7.17
CA ALA A 154 -4.19 -16.82 -7.39
C ALA A 154 -4.51 -18.06 -8.21
N ALA A 155 -3.63 -18.41 -9.15
CA ALA A 155 -3.58 -19.72 -9.76
C ALA A 155 -2.69 -20.69 -8.95
N SER A 156 -2.76 -21.97 -9.28
CA SER A 156 -1.83 -22.95 -8.73
C SER A 156 -0.39 -22.58 -9.08
N GLY A 157 0.47 -22.48 -8.06
CA GLY A 157 1.89 -22.14 -8.20
C GLY A 157 2.21 -20.65 -8.06
N ASP A 158 1.21 -19.78 -7.98
CA ASP A 158 1.45 -18.37 -7.65
C ASP A 158 1.93 -18.26 -6.18
N PRO A 159 3.04 -17.54 -5.90
CA PRO A 159 3.56 -17.43 -4.55
C PRO A 159 2.68 -16.52 -3.69
N THR A 160 2.34 -17.00 -2.49
CA THR A 160 1.57 -16.25 -1.51
C THR A 160 2.43 -15.67 -0.39
N ASP A 161 3.67 -16.13 -0.25
CA ASP A 161 4.61 -15.77 0.81
C ASP A 161 5.76 -14.87 0.32
N ASP A 162 5.63 -14.28 -0.87
CA ASP A 162 6.64 -13.43 -1.50
C ASP A 162 6.01 -12.21 -2.19
N ALA A 163 6.04 -11.08 -1.50
CA ALA A 163 5.61 -9.77 -2.00
C ALA A 163 6.44 -9.22 -3.17
N THR A 164 7.63 -9.78 -3.45
CA THR A 164 8.47 -9.34 -4.57
C THR A 164 8.06 -9.98 -5.89
N SER A 165 7.42 -11.14 -5.82
CA SER A 165 6.96 -11.90 -6.97
C SER A 165 5.61 -11.38 -7.48
N LEU A 166 5.54 -11.01 -8.76
CA LEU A 166 4.29 -10.59 -9.41
C LEU A 166 3.50 -11.79 -9.90
N TRP A 167 2.18 -11.77 -9.69
CA TRP A 167 1.27 -12.69 -10.36
C TRP A 167 0.97 -12.17 -11.77
N PRO A 168 0.79 -13.05 -12.77
CA PRO A 168 0.43 -12.63 -14.12
C PRO A 168 -0.81 -11.72 -14.17
N GLU A 169 -0.80 -10.72 -15.06
CA GLU A 169 -1.92 -9.79 -15.20
C GLU A 169 -3.18 -10.42 -15.84
N ASP A 170 -3.06 -11.62 -16.42
CA ASP A 170 -4.18 -12.39 -16.99
C ASP A 170 -4.98 -13.19 -15.95
N ARG A 171 -4.62 -13.09 -14.66
CA ARG A 171 -5.37 -13.72 -13.57
C ARG A 171 -6.78 -13.15 -13.47
N ASP A 172 -7.72 -14.01 -13.08
CA ASP A 172 -9.10 -13.62 -12.86
C ASP A 172 -9.17 -12.49 -11.83
N ILE A 173 -9.92 -11.44 -12.17
CA ILE A 173 -10.23 -10.32 -11.28
C ILE A 173 -11.70 -10.38 -10.93
N VAL A 174 -12.00 -10.37 -9.63
CA VAL A 174 -13.37 -10.36 -9.11
C VAL A 174 -13.60 -9.06 -8.35
N GLU A 175 -14.67 -8.34 -8.68
CA GLU A 175 -15.09 -7.16 -7.92
C GLU A 175 -15.71 -7.58 -6.58
N LEU A 176 -15.20 -7.00 -5.49
CA LEU A 176 -15.66 -7.25 -4.13
C LEU A 176 -16.60 -6.14 -3.64
N GLY A 177 -16.49 -4.95 -4.20
CA GLY A 177 -17.37 -3.83 -3.87
C GLY A 177 -16.81 -2.48 -4.29
N LYS A 178 -17.51 -1.42 -3.88
CA LYS A 178 -17.16 -0.03 -4.17
C LYS A 178 -16.74 0.70 -2.89
N ILE A 179 -15.67 1.47 -2.98
CA ILE A 179 -15.21 2.42 -1.96
C ILE A 179 -15.57 3.82 -2.45
N GLU A 180 -16.28 4.59 -1.63
CA GLU A 180 -16.64 5.97 -1.90
C GLU A 180 -16.05 6.87 -0.80
N LEU A 181 -15.28 7.89 -1.20
CA LEU A 181 -14.73 8.90 -0.30
C LEU A 181 -15.40 10.24 -0.62
N ASP A 182 -16.26 10.70 0.28
CA ASP A 182 -17.09 11.91 0.10
C ASP A 182 -16.64 13.09 0.97
N THR A 183 -15.80 12.81 1.97
CA THR A 183 -15.40 13.78 2.99
C THR A 183 -13.89 13.77 3.15
N LEU A 184 -13.32 14.97 3.23
CA LEU A 184 -11.91 15.18 3.51
C LEU A 184 -11.81 16.01 4.79
N LEU A 185 -11.06 15.50 5.76
CA LEU A 185 -10.74 16.28 6.95
C LEU A 185 -9.88 17.49 6.54
N ASP A 186 -10.08 18.60 7.24
CA ASP A 186 -9.15 19.73 7.15
C ASP A 186 -7.77 19.34 7.68
N GLU A 187 -6.76 20.17 7.44
CA GLU A 187 -5.38 19.85 7.83
C GLU A 187 -5.20 19.71 9.34
N GLU A 188 -5.96 20.44 10.15
CA GLU A 188 -5.83 20.40 11.61
C GLU A 188 -6.42 19.09 12.16
N GLU A 189 -7.64 18.76 11.76
CA GLU A 189 -8.32 17.51 12.11
C GLU A 189 -7.57 16.30 11.55
N GLY A 190 -7.18 16.35 10.28
CA GLY A 190 -6.39 15.31 9.62
C GLY A 190 -5.06 15.09 10.33
N GLY A 191 -4.36 16.16 10.73
CA GLY A 191 -3.12 16.07 11.50
C GLY A 191 -3.30 15.41 12.86
N LYS A 192 -4.40 15.71 13.57
CA LYS A 192 -4.73 15.04 14.85
C LYS A 192 -5.00 13.55 14.67
N GLU A 193 -5.73 13.18 13.62
CA GLU A 193 -6.02 11.77 13.32
C GLU A 193 -4.76 11.02 12.89
N GLN A 194 -3.88 11.62 12.07
CA GLN A 194 -2.62 11.00 11.65
C GLN A 194 -1.67 10.66 12.82
N LYS A 195 -1.67 11.49 13.88
CA LYS A 195 -0.93 11.19 15.12
C LYS A 195 -1.50 9.98 15.87
N ARG A 196 -2.80 9.73 15.75
CA ARG A 196 -3.50 8.69 16.53
C ARG A 196 -3.70 7.40 15.77
N VAL A 197 -3.98 7.46 14.48
CA VAL A 197 -4.31 6.29 13.68
C VAL A 197 -3.12 5.34 13.56
N ILE A 198 -3.40 4.05 13.72
CA ILE A 198 -2.46 2.95 13.49
C ILE A 198 -3.24 1.97 12.63
N PHE A 199 -2.82 1.78 11.38
CA PHE A 199 -3.38 0.74 10.52
C PHE A 199 -2.73 -0.61 10.85
N ASP A 200 -3.48 -1.69 10.72
CA ASP A 200 -3.01 -3.06 10.92
C ASP A 200 -3.12 -3.85 9.62
N PRO A 201 -2.00 -4.28 9.01
CA PRO A 201 -2.04 -5.04 7.75
C PRO A 201 -2.59 -6.47 7.94
N ILE A 202 -2.75 -6.95 9.18
CA ILE A 202 -3.37 -8.25 9.45
C ILE A 202 -4.90 -8.07 9.48
N PRO A 203 -5.68 -8.85 8.70
CA PRO A 203 -7.12 -8.62 8.55
C PRO A 203 -7.92 -8.68 9.86
N ARG A 204 -7.56 -9.60 10.78
CA ARG A 204 -8.20 -9.81 12.11
C ARG A 204 -9.73 -9.94 12.08
N ILE A 205 -10.28 -10.48 10.99
CA ILE A 205 -11.72 -10.69 10.83
C ILE A 205 -11.99 -12.10 10.35
N GLU A 206 -13.21 -12.57 10.58
CA GLU A 206 -13.66 -13.88 10.11
C GLU A 206 -13.75 -13.90 8.58
N GLY A 207 -13.29 -14.99 7.97
CA GLY A 207 -13.31 -15.17 6.51
C GLY A 207 -12.17 -14.50 5.75
N VAL A 208 -11.26 -13.76 6.42
CA VAL A 208 -10.07 -13.19 5.80
C VAL A 208 -8.83 -13.48 6.64
N GLU A 209 -7.91 -14.26 6.09
CA GLU A 209 -6.68 -14.68 6.75
C GLU A 209 -5.44 -14.07 6.07
N ALA A 210 -4.41 -13.82 6.86
CA ALA A 210 -3.09 -13.47 6.34
C ALA A 210 -2.47 -14.68 5.61
N SER A 211 -1.68 -14.42 4.58
CA SER A 211 -0.79 -15.44 4.02
C SER A 211 0.46 -15.63 4.89
N ASP A 212 1.30 -16.60 4.53
CA ASP A 212 2.60 -16.84 5.14
C ASP A 212 3.68 -15.82 4.73
N ASP A 213 3.30 -14.69 4.12
CA ASP A 213 4.24 -13.63 3.75
C ASP A 213 4.94 -13.05 4.99
N PRO A 214 6.28 -13.14 5.09
CA PRO A 214 7.02 -12.76 6.28
C PRO A 214 6.97 -11.25 6.57
N LEU A 215 6.55 -10.42 5.60
CA LEU A 215 6.38 -8.99 5.82
C LEU A 215 5.14 -8.67 6.66
N LEU A 216 4.09 -9.49 6.65
CA LEU A 216 2.81 -9.13 7.27
C LEU A 216 2.94 -8.92 8.79
N GLU A 217 3.49 -9.89 9.50
CA GLU A 217 3.70 -9.79 10.96
C GLU A 217 4.72 -8.71 11.32
N MET A 218 5.80 -8.59 10.54
CA MET A 218 6.80 -7.53 10.74
C MET A 218 6.14 -6.14 10.59
N ARG A 219 5.36 -5.92 9.53
CA ARG A 219 4.66 -4.65 9.29
C ARG A 219 3.70 -4.32 10.42
N ALA A 220 2.93 -5.30 10.91
CA ALA A 220 2.02 -5.11 12.04
C ALA A 220 2.75 -4.66 13.30
N ALA A 221 3.89 -5.31 13.61
CA ALA A 221 4.72 -4.93 14.75
C ALA A 221 5.31 -3.51 14.61
N VAL A 222 5.87 -3.18 13.45
CA VAL A 222 6.47 -1.87 13.18
C VAL A 222 5.43 -0.75 13.20
N TYR A 223 4.24 -0.96 12.62
CA TYR A 223 3.18 0.03 12.60
C TYR A 223 2.68 0.33 14.02
N LEU A 224 2.57 -0.69 14.87
CA LEU A 224 2.24 -0.52 16.27
C LEU A 224 3.31 0.27 17.04
N ILE A 225 4.59 -0.05 16.84
CA ILE A 225 5.71 0.66 17.48
C ILE A 225 5.70 2.14 17.07
N SER A 226 5.74 2.40 15.76
CA SER A 226 5.74 3.77 15.21
C SER A 226 4.51 4.55 15.65
N GLY A 227 3.35 3.89 15.71
CA GLY A 227 2.11 4.50 16.17
C GLY A 227 2.13 4.90 17.65
N ARG A 228 2.80 4.14 18.52
CA ARG A 228 3.00 4.54 19.92
C ARG A 228 3.92 5.75 20.03
N GLU A 229 5.05 5.71 19.32
CA GLU A 229 6.01 6.83 19.30
C GLU A 229 5.37 8.14 18.80
N ARG A 230 4.57 8.07 17.71
CA ARG A 230 3.83 9.25 17.20
C ARG A 230 2.83 9.85 18.19
N ARG A 231 2.26 9.03 19.09
CA ARG A 231 1.30 9.48 20.10
C ARG A 231 1.97 10.10 21.32
N GLU A 232 3.24 9.76 21.55
CA GLU A 232 4.06 10.31 22.64
C GLU A 232 4.76 11.63 22.26
N ALA A 233 4.86 11.94 20.96
CA ALA A 233 5.48 13.16 20.39
C ALA A 233 4.53 14.35 20.21
#